data_AF-A0A388NQ25-F1
#
_entry.id   AF-A0A388NQ25-F1
#
_cell.length_a   1.000
_cell.length_b   1.000
_cell.length_c   1.000
_cell.angle_alpha   90.00
_cell.angle_beta   90.00
_cell.angle_gamma   90.00
#
_symmetry.space_group_name_H-M   'P 1'
#
loop_
_entity.id
_entity.type
_entity.pdbx_description
1 polymer ?
#
loop_
_entity_poly.entity_id
_entity_poly.type
_entity_poly.pdbx_seq_one_letter_code
_entity_poly.pdbx_strand_id
1 'polypeptide(L)'
;MVARRLWIALQQVIRSVLIILFPLAFITLFAWATAGSTYGTTSDPMRAAVWLWLGSHLTPFNITSNDVSGYLSYLPLGAVVLPWLTMRLGYKRVLVNLRIKKLVAHTFLSHTF
;
A
#
# COMPACT_ATOMS: atom_id res chain seq x y z
N MET A 1 -5.77 -20.60 7.06
CA MET A 1 -5.77 -19.78 5.81
C MET A 1 -5.40 -18.31 6.02
N VAL A 2 -5.74 -17.68 7.16
CA VAL A 2 -5.47 -16.26 7.44
C VAL A 2 -3.96 -15.95 7.58
N ALA A 3 -3.20 -16.78 8.29
CA ALA A 3 -1.76 -16.59 8.50
C ALA A 3 -0.96 -16.48 7.17
N ARG A 4 -1.31 -17.32 6.18
CA ARG A 4 -0.68 -17.27 4.85
C ARG A 4 -0.95 -15.96 4.11
N ARG A 5 -2.15 -15.39 4.26
CA ARG A 5 -2.51 -14.11 3.63
C ARG A 5 -1.78 -12.94 4.28
N LEU A 6 -1.63 -12.95 5.61
CA LEU A 6 -0.85 -11.95 6.34
C LEU A 6 0.63 -12.00 5.94
N TRP A 7 1.20 -13.19 5.82
CA TRP A 7 2.58 -13.36 5.37
C TRP A 7 2.83 -12.80 3.97
N ILE A 8 1.93 -13.08 3.02
CA ILE A 8 2.03 -12.56 1.65
C ILE A 8 1.90 -11.03 1.64
N ALA A 9 0.97 -10.48 2.43
CA ALA A 9 0.81 -9.04 2.56
C ALA A 9 2.07 -8.36 3.13
N LEU A 10 2.68 -8.95 4.16
CA LEU A 10 3.93 -8.45 4.75
C LEU A 10 5.08 -8.48 3.74
N GLN A 11 5.26 -9.60 3.04
CA GLN A 11 6.28 -9.72 1.99
C GLN A 11 6.09 -8.70 0.87
N GLN A 12 4.84 -8.44 0.49
CA GLN A 12 4.51 -7.46 -0.53
C GLN A 12 4.81 -6.03 -0.08
N VAL A 13 4.49 -5.69 1.17
CA VAL A 13 4.83 -4.39 1.76
C VAL A 13 6.34 -4.20 1.79
N ILE A 14 7.09 -5.19 2.27
CA ILE A 14 8.57 -5.13 2.33
C ILE A 14 9.15 -4.93 0.92
N ARG A 15 8.68 -5.69 -0.08
CA ARG A 15 9.11 -5.51 -1.48
C ARG A 15 8.83 -4.10 -1.98
N SER A 16 7.64 -3.57 -1.72
CA SER A 16 7.25 -2.23 -2.15
C SER A 16 8.12 -1.15 -1.51
N VAL A 17 8.41 -1.27 -0.21
CA VAL A 17 9.27 -0.32 0.51
C VAL A 17 10.69 -0.37 -0.06
N LEU A 18 11.25 -1.57 -0.24
CA LEU A 18 12.62 -1.71 -0.74
C LEU A 18 12.82 -1.14 -2.15
N ILE A 19 11.83 -1.29 -3.05
CA ILE A 19 11.91 -0.74 -4.41
C ILE A 19 11.97 0.79 -4.42
N ILE A 20 11.36 1.46 -3.44
CA ILE A 20 11.34 2.94 -3.36
C ILE A 20 12.52 3.46 -2.52
N LEU A 21 12.84 2.79 -1.41
CA LEU A 21 13.90 3.21 -0.50
C LEU A 21 15.29 3.04 -1.13
N PHE A 22 15.49 2.00 -1.93
CA PHE A 22 16.77 1.70 -2.58
C PHE A 22 17.26 2.84 -3.51
N PRO A 23 16.45 3.35 -4.47
CA PRO A 23 16.86 4.48 -5.29
C PRO A 23 16.99 5.79 -4.50
N LEU A 24 16.16 6.01 -3.47
CA LEU A 24 16.29 7.18 -2.58
C LEU A 24 17.60 7.17 -1.79
N ALA A 25 18.00 6.01 -1.28
CA ALA A 25 19.30 5.81 -0.63
C ALA A 25 20.44 6.10 -1.60
N PHE A 26 20.32 5.70 -2.86
CA PHE A 26 21.34 6.00 -3.87
C PHE A 26 21.46 7.50 -4.16
N ILE A 27 20.34 8.20 -4.35
CA ILE A 27 20.32 9.64 -4.63
C ILE A 27 20.91 10.44 -3.45
N THR A 28 20.52 10.11 -2.23
CA THR A 28 21.02 10.80 -1.02
C THR A 28 22.49 10.50 -0.76
N LEU A 29 22.94 9.27 -1.01
CA LEU A 29 24.35 8.91 -0.89
C LEU A 29 25.20 9.61 -1.96
N PHE A 30 24.71 9.72 -3.18
CA PHE A 30 25.38 10.47 -4.24
C PHE A 30 25.47 11.96 -3.92
N ALA A 31 24.37 12.57 -3.47
CA ALA A 31 24.33 13.98 -3.05
C ALA A 31 25.24 14.25 -1.84
N TRP A 32 25.31 13.33 -0.89
CA TRP A 32 26.20 13.41 0.27
C TRP A 32 27.68 13.24 -0.12
N ALA A 33 27.98 12.32 -1.05
CA ALA A 33 29.32 12.12 -1.56
C ALA A 33 29.84 13.33 -2.35
N THR A 34 28.95 14.05 -3.06
CA THR A 34 29.31 15.24 -3.84
C THR A 34 29.36 16.52 -3.00
N ALA A 35 28.48 16.66 -1.99
CA ALA A 35 28.49 17.81 -1.08
C ALA A 35 29.59 17.73 -0.01
N GLY A 36 30.13 16.53 0.22
CA GLY A 36 31.08 16.27 1.30
C GLY A 36 30.36 16.11 2.65
N SER A 37 31.02 15.40 3.56
CA SER A 37 30.46 15.11 4.89
C SER A 37 31.33 15.66 5.98
N THR A 38 30.71 16.33 6.95
CA THR A 38 31.39 16.84 8.14
C THR A 38 31.89 15.69 9.02
N TYR A 39 31.22 14.54 9.02
CA TYR A 39 31.51 13.40 9.91
C TYR A 39 32.02 12.15 9.17
N GLY A 40 31.97 12.12 7.83
CA GLY A 40 32.42 10.99 7.03
C GLY A 40 31.57 9.71 7.17
N THR A 41 30.41 9.79 7.85
CA THR A 41 29.55 8.63 8.11
C THR A 41 28.45 8.45 7.08
N THR A 42 28.30 7.23 6.55
CA THR A 42 27.22 6.88 5.61
C THR A 42 25.84 6.82 6.28
N SER A 43 25.75 6.93 7.60
CA SER A 43 24.48 7.00 8.33
C SER A 43 23.66 8.25 8.00
N ASP A 44 24.30 9.36 7.64
CA ASP A 44 23.60 10.63 7.36
C ASP A 44 22.73 10.57 6.08
N PRO A 45 23.26 10.14 4.92
CA PRO A 45 22.44 9.99 3.72
C PRO A 45 21.37 8.91 3.89
N MET A 46 21.67 7.82 4.61
CA MET A 46 20.67 6.78 4.91
C MET A 46 19.51 7.33 5.74
N ARG A 47 19.78 8.15 6.77
CA ARG A 47 18.74 8.85 7.54
C ARG A 47 17.96 9.81 6.65
N ALA A 48 18.64 10.59 5.80
CA ALA A 48 17.99 11.50 4.86
C ALA A 48 17.05 10.76 3.89
N ALA A 49 17.44 9.59 3.38
CA ALA A 49 16.60 8.76 2.50
C ALA A 49 15.32 8.31 3.21
N VAL A 50 15.42 7.89 4.47
CA VAL A 50 14.26 7.53 5.29
C VAL A 50 13.37 8.75 5.55
N TRP A 51 13.95 9.92 5.83
CA TRP A 51 13.20 11.17 6.01
C TRP A 51 12.51 11.64 4.72
N LEU A 52 13.14 11.53 3.56
CA LEU A 52 12.52 11.83 2.26
C LEU A 52 11.43 10.83 1.91
N TRP A 53 11.62 9.55 2.26
CA TRP A 53 10.60 8.53 2.12
C TRP A 53 9.40 8.83 3.03
N LEU A 54 9.60 9.07 4.33
CA LEU A 54 8.53 9.46 5.25
C LEU A 54 7.86 10.77 4.82
N GLY A 55 8.66 11.78 4.45
CA GLY A 55 8.18 13.09 4.00
C GLY A 55 7.31 13.00 2.75
N SER A 56 7.68 12.20 1.76
CA SER A 56 6.86 11.96 0.55
C SER A 56 5.56 11.21 0.82
N HIS A 57 5.47 10.46 1.92
CA HIS A 57 4.23 9.83 2.38
C HIS A 57 3.39 10.75 3.29
N LEU A 58 4.02 11.75 3.89
CA LEU A 58 3.42 12.74 4.80
C LEU A 58 3.03 14.05 4.10
N THR A 59 3.40 14.27 2.84
CA THR A 59 3.12 15.53 2.11
C THR A 59 1.63 15.86 2.19
N PRO A 60 1.26 16.92 2.93
CA PRO A 60 -0.13 17.29 3.09
C PRO A 60 -0.59 17.99 1.81
N PHE A 61 -1.53 17.38 1.09
CA PHE A 61 -2.27 18.13 0.08
C PHE A 61 -3.18 19.11 0.81
N ASN A 62 -2.81 20.39 0.81
CA ASN A 62 -3.66 21.44 1.35
C ASN A 62 -4.83 21.68 0.38
N ILE A 63 -6.00 21.13 0.70
CA ILE A 63 -7.24 21.41 -0.03
C ILE A 63 -7.89 22.60 0.67
N THR A 64 -7.68 23.80 0.14
CA THR A 64 -8.36 25.01 0.62
C THR A 64 -9.77 25.05 0.04
N SER A 65 -10.71 24.32 0.66
CA SER A 65 -12.13 24.43 0.35
C SER A 65 -12.90 24.74 1.63
N ASN A 66 -13.37 25.99 1.75
CA ASN A 66 -14.27 26.48 2.82
C ASN A 66 -13.79 26.24 4.26
N ASP A 67 -12.76 26.98 4.69
CA ASP A 67 -12.40 27.21 6.11
C ASP A 67 -12.14 25.99 7.02
N VAL A 68 -12.09 24.77 6.46
CA VAL A 68 -11.71 23.55 7.19
C VAL A 68 -10.41 23.01 6.61
N SER A 69 -9.30 23.33 7.27
CA SER A 69 -7.97 22.80 6.93
C SER A 69 -7.87 21.32 7.31
N GLY A 70 -8.18 20.43 6.37
CA GLY A 70 -8.00 18.98 6.53
C GLY A 70 -6.66 18.52 5.99
N TYR A 71 -5.83 17.88 6.83
CA TYR A 71 -4.59 17.24 6.41
C TYR A 71 -4.88 15.90 5.73
N LEU A 72 -4.85 15.84 4.40
CA LEU A 72 -5.02 14.60 3.64
C LEU A 72 -3.64 14.01 3.27
N SER A 73 -3.08 13.15 4.13
CA SER A 73 -1.86 12.38 3.80
C SER A 73 -2.16 11.14 2.94
N TYR A 74 -1.16 10.63 2.21
CA TYR A 74 -1.27 9.39 1.43
C TYR A 74 -1.58 8.15 2.29
N LEU A 75 -1.19 8.15 3.57
CA LEU A 75 -1.45 7.08 4.53
C LEU A 75 -2.96 6.81 4.73
N PRO A 76 -3.81 7.79 5.08
CA PRO A 76 -5.26 7.59 5.18
C PRO A 76 -5.92 7.28 3.84
N LEU A 77 -5.47 7.87 2.73
CA LEU A 77 -6.02 7.53 1.40
C LEU A 77 -5.71 6.08 1.01
N GLY A 78 -4.48 5.62 1.21
CA GLY A 78 -4.11 4.22 1.01
C GLY A 78 -4.87 3.27 1.94
N ALA A 79 -5.07 3.68 3.20
CA ALA A 79 -5.85 2.93 4.19
C ALA A 79 -7.34 2.83 3.85
N VAL A 80 -7.91 3.74 3.05
CA VAL A 80 -9.31 3.67 2.59
C VAL A 80 -9.44 2.98 1.23
N VAL A 81 -8.51 3.25 0.31
CA VAL A 81 -8.51 2.69 -1.04
C VAL A 81 -8.23 1.18 -1.03
N LEU A 82 -7.36 0.69 -0.15
CA LEU A 82 -7.07 -0.75 -0.05
C LEU A 82 -8.28 -1.59 0.43
N PRO A 83 -8.98 -1.24 1.53
CA PRO A 83 -10.24 -1.88 1.91
C PRO A 83 -11.30 -1.76 0.82
N TRP A 84 -11.43 -0.60 0.17
CA TRP A 84 -12.39 -0.43 -0.92
C TRP A 84 -12.11 -1.42 -2.07
N LEU A 85 -10.89 -1.44 -2.61
CA LEU A 85 -10.52 -2.33 -3.72
C LEU A 85 -10.71 -3.80 -3.35
N THR A 86 -10.33 -4.19 -2.13
CA THR A 86 -10.48 -5.57 -1.66
C THR A 86 -11.96 -5.95 -1.49
N MET A 87 -12.82 -5.06 -1.00
CA MET A 87 -14.27 -5.27 -0.94
C MET A 87 -14.88 -5.40 -2.34
N ARG A 88 -14.50 -4.54 -3.30
CA ARG A 88 -15.02 -4.62 -4.68
C ARG A 88 -14.65 -5.94 -5.37
N LEU A 89 -13.42 -6.39 -5.21
CA LEU A 89 -12.96 -7.65 -5.80
C LEU A 89 -13.55 -8.87 -5.08
N GLY A 90 -13.68 -8.80 -3.74
CA GLY A 90 -14.28 -9.83 -2.92
C GLY A 90 -15.77 -10.02 -3.23
N TYR A 91 -16.53 -8.93 -3.35
CA TYR A 91 -17.96 -8.94 -3.62
C TYR A 91 -18.31 -9.64 -4.94
N LYS A 92 -17.58 -9.34 -6.02
CA LYS A 92 -17.77 -10.00 -7.32
C LYS A 92 -17.56 -11.52 -7.23
N ARG A 93 -16.55 -11.96 -6.46
CA ARG A 93 -16.27 -13.40 -6.25
C ARG A 93 -17.36 -14.08 -5.43
N VAL A 94 -17.88 -13.42 -4.41
CA VAL A 94 -18.97 -13.96 -3.56
C VAL A 94 -20.26 -14.11 -4.38
N LEU A 95 -20.63 -13.11 -5.18
CA LEU A 95 -21.80 -13.18 -6.06
C LEU A 95 -21.74 -14.36 -7.04
N VAL A 96 -20.57 -14.56 -7.68
CA VAL A 96 -20.37 -15.70 -8.60
C VAL A 96 -20.56 -17.04 -7.87
N ASN A 97 -19.97 -17.20 -6.68
CA ASN A 97 -20.12 -18.43 -5.89
C ASN A 97 -21.56 -18.69 -5.43
N LEU A 98 -22.28 -17.64 -5.03
CA LEU A 98 -23.69 -17.76 -4.64
C LEU A 98 -24.57 -18.16 -5.82
N ARG A 99 -24.32 -17.60 -7.01
CA ARG A 99 -25.04 -17.97 -8.24
C ARG A 99 -24.78 -19.43 -8.64
N ILE A 100 -23.52 -19.88 -8.55
CA ILE A 100 -23.16 -21.29 -8.82
C ILE A 100 -23.86 -22.23 -7.84
N LYS A 101 -23.85 -21.93 -6.53
CA LYS A 101 -24.57 -22.75 -5.53
C LYS A 101 -26.07 -22.86 -5.84
N LYS A 102 -26.70 -21.77 -6.25
CA LYS A 102 -28.14 -21.75 -6.57
C LYS A 102 -28.46 -22.56 -7.83
N LEU A 103 -27.60 -22.49 -8.85
CA LEU A 103 -27.71 -23.31 -10.06
C LEU A 103 -27.56 -24.80 -9.75
N VAL A 104 -26.53 -25.19 -9.00
CA VAL A 104 -26.29 -26.59 -8.60
C VAL A 104 -27.47 -27.15 -7.80
N ALA A 105 -28.01 -26.38 -6.86
CA ALA A 105 -29.19 -26.81 -6.10
C ALA A 105 -30.42 -27.04 -7.00
N HIS A 106 -30.63 -26.17 -7.99
CA HIS A 106 -31.76 -26.31 -8.90
C HIS A 106 -31.59 -27.52 -9.86
N THR A 107 -30.39 -27.73 -10.39
CA THR A 107 -30.09 -28.87 -11.28
C THR A 107 -30.16 -30.21 -10.53
N PHE A 108 -29.77 -30.23 -9.26
CA PHE A 108 -29.89 -31.42 -8.42
C PHE A 108 -31.36 -31.79 -8.15
N LEU A 109 -32.20 -30.78 -7.87
CA LEU A 109 -33.64 -30.97 -7.69
C LEU A 109 -34.35 -31.39 -8.98
N SER A 110 -33.90 -30.97 -10.16
CA SER A 110 -34.50 -31.38 -11.44
C SER A 110 -34.11 -32.80 -11.89
N HIS A 111 -33.07 -33.40 -11.30
CA HIS A 111 -32.61 -34.74 -11.63
C HIS A 111 -33.10 -35.82 -10.64
N THR A 112 -33.76 -35.40 -9.55
CA THR A 112 -34.25 -36.28 -8.47
C THR A 112 -35.77 -36.49 -8.51
N PHE A 113 -36.45 -35.99 -9.54
CA PHE A 113 -37.81 -36.32 -9.94
C PHE A 113 -37.81 -36.75 -11.42
#